data_AF-A0A7C6MD73-F1
#
_entry.id   AF-A0A7C6MD73-F1
#
_cell.length_a   1.000
_cell.length_b   1.000
_cell.length_c   1.000
_cell.angle_alpha   90.00
_cell.angle_beta   90.00
_cell.angle_gamma   90.00
#
_symmetry.space_group_name_H-M   'P 1'
#
loop_
_entity.id
_entity.type
_entity.pdbx_description
1 polymer ?
#
loop_
_entity_poly.entity_id
_entity_poly.type
_entity_poly.pdbx_seq_one_letter_code
_entity_poly.pdbx_strand_id
1 'polypeptide(L)'
;MTSADASASSYAWDHPRILSRRAWQADESLVKLPYLRGQVTGAMIHHTAGSNTYTADQVPAILRSIQAYHVNGRGWIDIGYNVLVDRFGRAWEGRGGGINQPTEGGHGWEVTNQRTFGISLVGDYDKVQPSASMLETANQVIAWKFQMHGVDPYGDTFGSGGQDGGNTWLPAISGHRDEQGTACPGHSVYAKMGDIRARVKTILGSTQFPRFRDVPIGMQFEPDMRWLAERTVSTGWSDGTYRPWEPIARDAMAAFLYRLSGSPEWVPPEESPFSDVRPGMAFHHEITWLAATGITTGYDDGTFRPGAPVNRDAMAAYLHRLYGSPAAPAPGERFVDVDATTAFASEIAWLAESGVTTGWADGTYRPVTAVNRDAMAAFMRRAVDRFGEPAPVIPAPGTVPAPTPTPEPTPTPEPTPTPTPEPEPTPEPTPGG
;
A
#
# COMPACT_ATOMS: atom_id res chain seq x y z
N MET A 1 -15.66 29.58 24.53
CA MET A 1 -14.26 29.35 24.09
C MET A 1 -13.85 28.04 24.74
N THR A 2 -13.50 26.95 24.06
CA THR A 2 -13.05 26.69 22.68
C THR A 2 -13.57 25.33 22.24
N SER A 3 -13.72 25.14 20.92
CA SER A 3 -14.25 23.94 20.28
C SER A 3 -13.32 22.75 20.43
N ALA A 4 -13.90 21.60 20.72
CA ALA A 4 -13.27 20.30 20.54
C ALA A 4 -14.10 19.59 19.47
N ASP A 5 -13.72 19.80 18.21
CA ASP A 5 -14.26 19.08 17.08
C ASP A 5 -13.11 18.37 16.35
N ALA A 6 -13.30 17.06 16.22
CA ALA A 6 -12.83 16.16 15.19
C ALA A 6 -11.43 16.36 14.57
N SER A 7 -10.56 15.38 14.79
CA SER A 7 -9.70 14.91 13.69
C SER A 7 -9.62 13.39 13.71
N ALA A 8 -10.53 12.78 12.95
CA ALA A 8 -10.38 11.43 12.45
C ALA A 8 -9.04 11.32 11.71
N SER A 9 -8.17 10.45 12.21
CA SER A 9 -6.94 10.03 11.54
C SER A 9 -7.31 9.44 10.17
N SER A 10 -6.85 10.06 9.07
CA SER A 10 -7.05 9.54 7.72
C SER A 10 -5.69 9.24 7.06
N TYR A 11 -5.32 7.96 7.12
CA TYR A 11 -4.58 7.12 6.15
C TYR A 11 -3.55 7.77 5.19
N ALA A 12 -2.33 7.22 5.18
CA ALA A 12 -1.36 7.40 4.10
C ALA A 12 -1.86 6.68 2.84
N TRP A 13 -2.12 7.43 1.76
CA TRP A 13 -2.71 6.89 0.53
C TRP A 13 -1.67 6.75 -0.57
N ASP A 14 -1.58 5.55 -1.13
CA ASP A 14 -0.80 5.17 -2.33
C ASP A 14 -1.50 5.59 -3.64
N HIS A 15 -2.16 6.73 -3.54
CA HIS A 15 -2.94 7.41 -4.54
C HIS A 15 -3.12 8.84 -4.03
N PRO A 16 -3.41 9.81 -4.90
CA PRO A 16 -3.77 11.16 -4.47
C PRO A 16 -4.86 11.07 -3.41
N ARG A 17 -4.82 11.94 -2.40
CA ARG A 17 -5.82 11.92 -1.32
C ARG A 17 -7.22 12.12 -1.92
N ILE A 18 -7.96 11.02 -2.03
CA ILE A 18 -9.35 10.98 -2.50
C ILE A 18 -10.22 10.71 -1.28
N LEU A 19 -11.05 11.68 -0.92
CA LEU A 19 -11.98 11.59 0.20
C LEU A 19 -13.09 10.60 -0.14
N SER A 20 -13.29 9.59 0.70
CA SER A 20 -14.20 8.48 0.42
C SER A 20 -15.66 8.90 0.34
N ARG A 21 -16.50 8.01 -0.19
CA ARG A 21 -17.96 8.17 -0.17
C ARG A 21 -18.53 8.47 1.22
N ARG A 22 -17.99 7.82 2.25
CA ARG A 22 -18.34 8.09 3.66
C ARG A 22 -17.99 9.52 4.08
N ALA A 23 -16.89 10.09 3.59
CA ALA A 23 -16.43 11.43 3.98
C ALA A 23 -17.40 12.54 3.53
N TRP A 24 -18.10 12.35 2.40
CA TRP A 24 -19.14 13.28 1.95
C TRP A 24 -20.57 12.79 2.26
N GLN A 25 -20.69 11.70 3.01
CA GLN A 25 -21.97 11.07 3.39
C GLN A 25 -22.81 10.73 2.15
N ALA A 26 -22.23 9.99 1.21
CA ALA A 26 -22.97 9.45 0.06
C ALA A 26 -24.24 8.74 0.52
N ASP A 27 -25.34 8.98 -0.18
CA ASP A 27 -26.58 8.26 0.09
C ASP A 27 -26.53 6.91 -0.64
N GLU A 28 -25.99 5.92 0.07
CA GLU A 28 -25.84 4.56 -0.47
C GLU A 28 -27.20 3.87 -0.71
N SER A 29 -28.29 4.38 -0.11
CA SER A 29 -29.64 3.83 -0.34
C SER A 29 -30.19 4.16 -1.74
N LEU A 30 -29.64 5.16 -2.41
CA LEU A 30 -29.98 5.53 -3.79
C LEU A 30 -29.31 4.61 -4.82
N VAL A 31 -28.27 3.86 -4.45
CA VAL A 31 -27.46 3.11 -5.41
C VAL A 31 -28.23 1.91 -5.99
N LYS A 32 -28.26 1.80 -7.32
CA LYS A 32 -28.92 0.69 -8.05
C LYS A 32 -27.88 -0.28 -8.62
N LEU A 33 -27.47 -1.26 -7.81
CA LEU A 33 -26.45 -2.25 -8.18
C LEU A 33 -26.84 -3.16 -9.37
N PRO A 34 -25.88 -3.78 -10.09
CA PRO A 34 -24.44 -3.87 -9.80
C PRO A 34 -23.56 -2.78 -10.43
N TYR A 35 -22.37 -2.57 -9.87
CA TYR A 35 -21.30 -1.83 -10.54
C TYR A 35 -20.60 -2.72 -11.56
N LEU A 36 -20.49 -2.25 -12.81
CA LEU A 36 -19.80 -2.94 -13.88
C LEU A 36 -18.31 -2.58 -13.93
N ARG A 37 -17.52 -3.43 -14.60
CA ARG A 37 -16.07 -3.30 -14.74
C ARG A 37 -15.72 -3.16 -16.22
N GLY A 38 -15.03 -2.07 -16.53
CA GLY A 38 -14.47 -1.81 -17.84
C GLY A 38 -12.96 -2.05 -17.89
N GLN A 39 -12.30 -1.31 -18.77
CA GLN A 39 -10.84 -1.20 -18.84
C GLN A 39 -10.50 0.27 -18.84
N VAL A 40 -9.52 0.70 -18.06
CA VAL A 40 -9.10 2.11 -18.12
C VAL A 40 -8.00 2.25 -19.17
N THR A 41 -8.37 2.79 -20.33
CA THR A 41 -7.44 3.18 -21.40
C THR A 41 -7.43 4.68 -21.65
N GLY A 42 -8.27 5.44 -20.95
CA GLY A 42 -8.28 6.89 -20.97
C GLY A 42 -8.95 7.53 -19.75
N ALA A 43 -9.06 8.85 -19.77
CA ALA A 43 -9.72 9.68 -18.77
C ALA A 43 -10.58 10.74 -19.46
N MET A 44 -11.79 10.94 -18.94
CA MET A 44 -12.74 11.93 -19.45
C MET A 44 -12.94 13.05 -18.43
N ILE A 45 -12.66 14.29 -18.84
CA ILE A 45 -12.76 15.48 -18.00
C ILE A 45 -14.11 16.15 -18.21
N HIS A 46 -14.78 16.40 -17.09
CA HIS A 46 -16.06 17.07 -17.00
C HIS A 46 -15.99 18.31 -16.12
N HIS A 47 -17.03 19.15 -16.21
CA HIS A 47 -17.43 20.02 -15.12
C HIS A 47 -18.82 19.62 -14.63
N THR A 48 -19.23 20.06 -13.45
CA THR A 48 -20.60 19.79 -12.96
C THR A 48 -21.63 20.82 -13.46
N ALA A 49 -21.19 21.90 -14.11
CA ALA A 49 -21.99 23.06 -14.50
C ALA A 49 -22.76 23.70 -13.32
N GLY A 50 -22.18 23.63 -12.12
CA GLY A 50 -22.76 24.18 -10.89
C GLY A 50 -22.23 25.57 -10.56
N SER A 51 -22.70 26.14 -9.44
CA SER A 51 -22.15 27.40 -8.93
C SER A 51 -20.64 27.29 -8.66
N ASN A 52 -19.92 28.41 -8.77
CA ASN A 52 -18.52 28.55 -8.36
C ASN A 52 -18.34 29.30 -7.03
N THR A 53 -19.42 29.76 -6.39
CA THR A 53 -19.38 30.61 -5.19
C THR A 53 -19.58 29.82 -3.88
N TYR A 54 -19.53 28.49 -3.94
CA TYR A 54 -19.69 27.64 -2.77
C TYR A 54 -18.44 27.66 -1.87
N THR A 55 -18.67 27.39 -0.58
CA THR A 55 -17.64 27.21 0.45
C THR A 55 -17.17 25.76 0.54
N ALA A 56 -16.03 25.52 1.19
CA ALA A 56 -15.47 24.17 1.34
C ALA A 56 -16.43 23.21 2.08
N ASP A 57 -17.17 23.72 3.06
CA ASP A 57 -18.09 22.92 3.88
C ASP A 57 -19.40 22.56 3.14
N GLN A 58 -19.73 23.30 2.09
CA GLN A 58 -20.89 23.01 1.25
C GLN A 58 -20.64 21.87 0.25
N VAL A 59 -19.39 21.48 0.01
CA VAL A 59 -19.03 20.48 -1.01
C VAL A 59 -19.75 19.13 -0.78
N PRO A 60 -19.76 18.53 0.42
CA PRO A 60 -20.50 17.29 0.65
C PRO A 60 -21.99 17.37 0.27
N ALA A 61 -22.66 18.49 0.56
CA ALA A 61 -24.07 18.67 0.21
C ALA A 61 -24.26 18.81 -1.31
N ILE A 62 -23.34 19.48 -2.01
CA ILE A 62 -23.33 19.58 -3.47
C ILE A 62 -23.18 18.18 -4.09
N LEU A 63 -22.25 17.36 -3.58
CA LEU A 63 -22.04 15.99 -4.08
C LEU A 63 -23.29 15.12 -3.90
N ARG A 64 -23.95 15.18 -2.74
CA ARG A 64 -25.24 14.50 -2.51
C ARG A 64 -26.34 14.99 -3.46
N SER A 65 -26.41 16.30 -3.73
CA SER A 65 -27.37 16.83 -4.69
C SER A 65 -27.13 16.33 -6.11
N ILE A 66 -25.86 16.19 -6.53
CA ILE A 66 -25.50 15.62 -7.84
C ILE A 66 -25.88 14.14 -7.89
N GLN A 67 -25.55 13.37 -6.83
CA GLN A 67 -25.93 11.96 -6.73
C GLN A 67 -27.45 11.78 -6.85
N ALA A 68 -28.23 12.52 -6.07
CA ALA A 68 -29.69 12.47 -6.10
C ALA A 68 -30.25 12.84 -7.48
N TYR A 69 -29.70 13.88 -8.12
CA TYR A 69 -30.11 14.27 -9.47
C TYR A 69 -29.80 13.18 -10.51
N HIS A 70 -28.63 12.54 -10.43
CA HIS A 70 -28.27 11.45 -11.35
C HIS A 70 -29.16 10.22 -11.16
N VAL A 71 -29.43 9.81 -9.92
CA VAL A 71 -30.23 8.62 -9.64
C VAL A 71 -31.72 8.85 -9.91
N ASN A 72 -32.28 9.92 -9.35
CA ASN A 72 -33.72 10.18 -9.37
C ASN A 72 -34.15 10.95 -10.63
N GLY A 73 -33.31 11.86 -11.11
CA GLY A 73 -33.60 12.69 -12.27
C GLY A 73 -33.18 12.05 -13.60
N ARG A 74 -32.08 11.29 -13.63
CA ARG A 74 -31.56 10.66 -14.86
C ARG A 74 -31.71 9.14 -14.91
N GLY A 75 -32.17 8.53 -13.82
CA GLY A 75 -32.33 7.08 -13.73
C GLY A 75 -31.02 6.29 -13.64
N TRP A 76 -29.89 6.96 -13.47
CA TRP A 76 -28.58 6.30 -13.36
C TRP A 76 -28.49 5.48 -12.07
N ILE A 77 -27.50 4.59 -12.03
CA ILE A 77 -27.31 3.72 -10.87
C ILE A 77 -26.70 4.42 -9.66
N ASP A 78 -25.95 5.50 -9.91
CA ASP A 78 -25.24 6.29 -8.90
C ASP A 78 -24.80 7.62 -9.55
N ILE A 79 -24.03 8.44 -8.82
CA ILE A 79 -23.30 9.56 -9.40
C ILE A 79 -22.42 9.09 -10.59
N GLY A 80 -22.48 9.79 -11.72
CA GLY A 80 -21.86 9.32 -12.97
C GLY A 80 -20.33 9.36 -13.02
N TYR A 81 -19.68 10.24 -12.25
CA TYR A 81 -18.23 10.46 -12.32
C TYR A 81 -17.48 9.59 -11.31
N ASN A 82 -16.33 9.01 -11.67
CA ASN A 82 -15.52 8.23 -10.73
C ASN A 82 -14.91 9.11 -9.64
N VAL A 83 -14.41 10.29 -9.99
CA VAL A 83 -13.86 11.28 -9.04
C VAL A 83 -14.43 12.65 -9.33
N LEU A 84 -14.73 13.40 -8.27
CA LEU A 84 -15.03 14.82 -8.35
C LEU A 84 -13.94 15.63 -7.66
N VAL A 85 -13.48 16.72 -8.28
CA VAL A 85 -12.46 17.62 -7.72
C VAL A 85 -13.08 18.97 -7.47
N ASP A 86 -13.01 19.47 -6.24
CA ASP A 86 -13.56 20.78 -5.88
C ASP A 86 -12.57 21.93 -6.08
N ARG A 87 -13.08 23.18 -6.08
CA ARG A 87 -12.27 24.39 -6.33
C ARG A 87 -11.16 24.64 -5.31
N PHE A 88 -11.19 23.93 -4.18
CA PHE A 88 -10.20 24.00 -3.12
C PHE A 88 -9.06 22.97 -3.33
N GLY A 89 -9.15 22.12 -4.35
CA GLY A 89 -8.14 21.10 -4.64
C GLY A 89 -8.32 19.82 -3.83
N ARG A 90 -9.54 19.49 -3.39
CA ARG A 90 -9.83 18.19 -2.77
C ARG A 90 -10.49 17.27 -3.81
N ALA A 91 -10.02 16.04 -3.89
CA ALA A 91 -10.65 14.98 -4.67
C ALA A 91 -11.61 14.16 -3.79
N TRP A 92 -12.73 13.74 -4.37
CA TRP A 92 -13.79 12.99 -3.72
C TRP A 92 -14.14 11.77 -4.57
N GLU A 93 -14.21 10.61 -3.94
CA GLU A 93 -14.71 9.40 -4.57
C GLU A 93 -16.17 9.63 -4.95
N GLY A 94 -16.44 9.67 -6.26
CA GLY A 94 -17.78 9.79 -6.80
C GLY A 94 -18.40 8.41 -6.84
N ARG A 95 -18.51 7.84 -8.05
CA ARG A 95 -19.16 6.56 -8.32
C ARG A 95 -18.55 5.46 -7.46
N GLY A 96 -19.41 4.67 -6.81
CA GLY A 96 -18.98 3.55 -5.99
C GLY A 96 -18.35 2.41 -6.81
N GLY A 97 -18.14 1.25 -6.19
CA GLY A 97 -17.48 0.10 -6.82
C GLY A 97 -15.97 0.06 -6.62
N GLY A 98 -15.38 1.05 -5.97
CA GLY A 98 -13.98 1.06 -5.52
C GLY A 98 -13.03 1.78 -6.47
N ILE A 99 -12.31 2.76 -5.94
CA ILE A 99 -11.45 3.67 -6.71
C ILE A 99 -10.25 2.99 -7.40
N ASN A 100 -9.76 1.90 -6.81
CA ASN A 100 -8.66 1.11 -7.37
C ASN A 100 -9.11 0.21 -8.53
N GLN A 101 -10.41 -0.04 -8.66
CA GLN A 101 -10.97 -0.91 -9.69
C GLN A 101 -11.25 -0.13 -10.99
N PRO A 102 -11.33 -0.79 -12.16
CA PRO A 102 -11.74 -0.15 -13.41
C PRO A 102 -13.28 -0.05 -13.46
N THR A 103 -13.89 0.61 -12.47
CA THR A 103 -15.34 0.77 -12.41
C THR A 103 -15.85 1.64 -13.54
N GLU A 104 -16.83 1.13 -14.29
CA GLU A 104 -17.47 1.89 -15.36
C GLU A 104 -18.16 3.14 -14.83
N GLY A 105 -17.97 4.25 -15.54
CA GLY A 105 -18.65 5.51 -15.28
C GLY A 105 -20.12 5.52 -15.72
N GLY A 106 -20.73 6.70 -15.59
CA GLY A 106 -22.01 7.06 -16.22
C GLY A 106 -21.95 8.49 -16.72
N HIS A 107 -20.77 8.92 -17.16
CA HIS A 107 -20.43 10.30 -17.44
C HIS A 107 -20.37 10.60 -18.95
N GLY A 108 -20.25 9.58 -19.79
CA GLY A 108 -20.38 9.65 -21.25
C GLY A 108 -21.33 8.59 -21.79
N TRP A 109 -21.17 8.23 -23.06
CA TRP A 109 -21.86 7.08 -23.68
C TRP A 109 -21.26 5.76 -23.21
N GLU A 110 -21.95 4.66 -23.50
CA GLU A 110 -21.62 3.33 -22.98
C GLU A 110 -20.17 2.92 -23.25
N VAL A 111 -19.70 3.02 -24.50
CA VAL A 111 -18.33 2.63 -24.85
C VAL A 111 -17.30 3.50 -24.13
N THR A 112 -17.55 4.80 -24.02
CA THR A 112 -16.68 5.72 -23.29
C THR A 112 -16.64 5.42 -21.80
N ASN A 113 -17.77 5.10 -21.17
CA ASN A 113 -17.85 4.73 -19.75
C ASN A 113 -17.11 3.42 -19.45
N GLN A 114 -17.05 2.50 -20.41
CA GLN A 114 -16.30 1.24 -20.31
C GLN A 114 -14.79 1.43 -20.44
N ARG A 115 -14.34 2.56 -20.98
CA ARG A 115 -12.94 2.78 -21.40
C ARG A 115 -12.22 3.88 -20.66
N THR A 116 -12.98 4.81 -20.06
CA THR A 116 -12.42 6.01 -19.46
C THR A 116 -12.76 6.14 -17.99
N PHE A 117 -11.81 6.70 -17.24
CA PHE A 117 -12.03 7.13 -15.87
C PHE A 117 -12.55 8.56 -15.87
N GLY A 118 -13.75 8.80 -15.34
CA GLY A 118 -14.40 10.11 -15.34
C GLY A 118 -14.00 10.99 -14.17
N ILE A 119 -13.43 12.16 -14.47
CA ILE A 119 -13.06 13.20 -13.49
C ILE A 119 -13.93 14.43 -13.74
N SER A 120 -14.69 14.88 -12.73
CA SER A 120 -15.52 16.07 -12.84
C SER A 120 -15.07 17.20 -11.93
N LEU A 121 -14.84 18.37 -12.50
CA LEU A 121 -14.51 19.58 -11.76
C LEU A 121 -15.79 20.24 -11.24
N VAL A 122 -15.94 20.34 -9.92
CA VAL A 122 -17.15 20.88 -9.28
C VAL A 122 -17.23 22.38 -9.52
N GLY A 123 -18.16 22.81 -10.37
CA GLY A 123 -18.32 24.20 -10.78
C GLY A 123 -18.73 24.35 -12.24
N ASP A 124 -18.70 25.59 -12.72
CA ASP A 124 -18.92 25.96 -14.12
C ASP A 124 -17.70 26.71 -14.68
N TYR A 125 -16.96 26.03 -15.55
CA TYR A 125 -15.75 26.55 -16.18
C TYR A 125 -15.94 26.98 -17.63
N ASP A 126 -17.17 27.35 -18.02
CA ASP A 126 -17.40 27.96 -19.32
C ASP A 126 -16.58 29.24 -19.47
N LYS A 127 -16.69 30.15 -18.49
CA LYS A 127 -16.00 31.46 -18.50
C LYS A 127 -15.04 31.68 -17.34
N VAL A 128 -15.19 30.90 -16.27
CA VAL A 128 -14.36 31.01 -15.07
C VAL A 128 -13.16 30.07 -15.21
N GLN A 129 -11.98 30.53 -14.82
CA GLN A 129 -10.79 29.68 -14.81
C GLN A 129 -10.84 28.70 -13.61
N PRO A 130 -10.50 27.41 -13.82
CA PRO A 130 -10.29 26.49 -12.72
C PRO A 130 -9.08 26.94 -11.88
N SER A 131 -9.11 26.67 -10.58
CA SER A 131 -7.96 26.98 -9.72
C SER A 131 -6.78 26.07 -10.06
N ALA A 132 -5.56 26.55 -9.83
CA ALA A 132 -4.36 25.76 -10.07
C ALA A 132 -4.33 24.48 -9.22
N SER A 133 -4.79 24.55 -7.96
CA SER A 133 -4.85 23.39 -7.05
C SER A 133 -5.87 22.34 -7.51
N MET A 134 -7.01 22.77 -8.05
CA MET A 134 -8.00 21.87 -8.65
C MET A 134 -7.41 21.11 -9.84
N LEU A 135 -6.77 21.83 -10.78
CA LEU A 135 -6.17 21.18 -11.95
C LEU A 135 -5.02 20.25 -11.57
N GLU A 136 -4.16 20.67 -10.65
CA GLU A 136 -3.07 19.80 -10.19
C GLU A 136 -3.60 18.53 -9.52
N THR A 137 -4.65 18.64 -8.70
CA THR A 137 -5.31 17.48 -8.08
C THR A 137 -5.91 16.55 -9.14
N ALA A 138 -6.61 17.09 -10.15
CA ALA A 138 -7.13 16.29 -11.25
C ALA A 138 -6.01 15.58 -12.03
N ASN A 139 -4.90 16.28 -12.31
CA ASN A 139 -3.74 15.71 -12.99
C ASN A 139 -3.10 14.58 -12.19
N GLN A 140 -2.97 14.73 -10.87
CA GLN A 140 -2.44 13.69 -9.99
C GLN A 140 -3.35 12.45 -9.98
N VAL A 141 -4.67 12.64 -9.92
CA VAL A 141 -5.65 11.53 -9.98
C VAL A 141 -5.58 10.80 -11.32
N ILE A 142 -5.50 11.53 -12.43
CA ILE A 142 -5.35 10.94 -13.77
C ILE A 142 -4.02 10.18 -13.87
N ALA A 143 -2.91 10.79 -13.46
CA ALA A 143 -1.58 10.18 -13.52
C ALA A 143 -1.52 8.89 -12.69
N TRP A 144 -2.04 8.91 -11.47
CA TRP A 144 -2.14 7.72 -10.63
C TRP A 144 -2.94 6.60 -11.32
N LYS A 145 -4.12 6.93 -11.87
CA LYS A 145 -4.94 5.93 -12.56
C LYS A 145 -4.23 5.38 -13.80
N PHE A 146 -3.55 6.24 -14.56
CA PHE A 146 -2.80 5.85 -15.76
C PHE A 146 -1.59 4.99 -15.42
N GLN A 147 -0.90 5.28 -14.32
CA GLN A 147 0.19 4.45 -13.82
C GLN A 147 -0.28 3.03 -13.52
N MET A 148 -1.42 2.88 -12.82
CA MET A 148 -1.98 1.56 -12.50
C MET A 148 -2.36 0.73 -13.74
N HIS A 149 -2.68 1.40 -14.85
CA HIS A 149 -3.19 0.74 -16.06
C HIS A 149 -2.24 0.84 -17.28
N GLY A 150 -1.05 1.39 -17.12
CA GLY A 150 -0.05 1.50 -18.19
C GLY A 150 -0.46 2.42 -19.36
N VAL A 151 -1.22 3.48 -19.09
CA VAL A 151 -1.76 4.37 -20.15
C VAL A 151 -0.80 5.52 -20.44
N ASP A 152 -0.45 5.74 -21.71
CA ASP A 152 0.27 6.95 -22.13
C ASP A 152 -0.70 8.13 -22.25
N PRO A 153 -0.48 9.27 -21.56
CA PRO A 153 -1.34 10.44 -21.67
C PRO A 153 -1.38 11.10 -23.06
N TYR A 154 -0.47 10.74 -23.96
CA TYR A 154 -0.52 11.13 -25.37
C TYR A 154 -1.06 10.04 -26.31
N GLY A 155 -1.44 8.88 -25.76
CA GLY A 155 -2.07 7.82 -26.55
C GLY A 155 -3.53 8.12 -26.86
N ASP A 156 -4.22 7.10 -27.35
CA ASP A 156 -5.63 7.16 -27.71
C ASP A 156 -6.45 6.17 -26.87
N THR A 157 -7.72 6.48 -26.68
CA THR A 157 -8.74 5.61 -26.09
C THR A 157 -9.89 5.42 -27.08
N PHE A 158 -10.49 4.23 -27.04
CA PHE A 158 -11.68 3.96 -27.85
C PHE A 158 -12.91 4.44 -27.08
N GLY A 159 -13.75 5.23 -27.73
CA GLY A 159 -14.95 5.79 -27.12
C GLY A 159 -16.08 5.91 -28.13
N SER A 160 -17.19 6.44 -27.67
CA SER A 160 -18.17 7.03 -28.58
C SER A 160 -17.68 8.42 -28.96
N GLY A 161 -17.79 8.82 -30.23
CA GLY A 161 -17.41 10.16 -30.64
C GLY A 161 -17.73 10.50 -32.09
N GLY A 162 -17.76 11.81 -32.35
CA GLY A 162 -18.31 12.42 -33.56
C GLY A 162 -19.74 12.91 -33.33
N GLN A 163 -20.13 14.01 -33.98
CA GLN A 163 -21.49 14.57 -33.86
C GLN A 163 -22.61 13.58 -34.24
N ASP A 164 -22.24 12.47 -34.89
CA ASP A 164 -23.15 11.44 -35.40
C ASP A 164 -23.36 10.25 -34.43
N GLY A 165 -22.73 10.24 -33.24
CA GLY A 165 -22.95 9.21 -32.21
C GLY A 165 -22.34 7.84 -32.51
N GLY A 166 -21.40 7.75 -33.46
CA GLY A 166 -20.64 6.54 -33.75
C GLY A 166 -19.52 6.28 -32.73
N ASN A 167 -18.85 5.11 -32.84
CA ASN A 167 -17.64 4.85 -32.07
C ASN A 167 -16.41 5.38 -32.82
N THR A 168 -15.46 5.98 -32.10
CA THR A 168 -14.26 6.59 -32.66
C THR A 168 -13.08 6.51 -31.68
N TRP A 169 -11.90 6.93 -32.16
CA TRP A 169 -10.74 7.15 -31.32
C TRP A 169 -10.71 8.57 -30.79
N LEU A 170 -10.54 8.68 -29.48
CA LEU A 170 -10.37 9.94 -28.75
C LEU A 170 -8.96 9.97 -28.15
N PRO A 171 -8.36 11.15 -27.94
CA PRO A 171 -7.17 11.26 -27.11
C PRO A 171 -7.37 10.59 -25.74
N ALA A 172 -6.35 9.91 -25.22
CA ALA A 172 -6.43 9.20 -23.93
C ALA A 172 -6.86 10.10 -22.77
N ILE A 173 -6.56 11.41 -22.83
CA ILE A 173 -7.19 12.41 -21.95
C ILE A 173 -8.05 13.32 -22.81
N SER A 174 -9.36 13.23 -22.63
CA SER A 174 -10.36 13.98 -23.40
C SER A 174 -11.26 14.82 -22.52
N GLY A 175 -11.77 15.91 -23.08
CA GLY A 175 -12.90 16.63 -22.49
C GLY A 175 -14.20 16.04 -23.02
N HIS A 176 -15.29 16.10 -22.24
CA HIS A 176 -16.58 15.55 -22.66
C HIS A 176 -17.05 16.03 -24.06
N ARG A 177 -16.69 17.25 -24.46
CA ARG A 177 -16.99 17.77 -25.80
C ARG A 177 -16.27 17.09 -26.96
N ASP A 178 -15.23 16.31 -26.69
CA ASP A 178 -14.55 15.48 -27.70
C ASP A 178 -15.44 14.29 -28.11
N GLU A 179 -16.27 13.81 -27.19
CA GLU A 179 -17.23 12.72 -27.41
C GLU A 179 -18.52 13.22 -28.07
N GLN A 180 -19.10 14.35 -27.61
CA GLN A 180 -20.41 14.80 -28.08
C GLN A 180 -20.59 16.32 -28.07
N GLY A 181 -21.66 16.81 -28.72
CA GLY A 181 -22.05 18.23 -28.71
C GLY A 181 -22.46 18.71 -27.31
N THR A 182 -21.51 19.25 -26.54
CA THR A 182 -21.74 19.78 -25.19
C THR A 182 -20.79 20.94 -24.85
N ALA A 183 -21.21 21.80 -23.90
CA ALA A 183 -20.35 22.84 -23.34
C ALA A 183 -19.27 22.27 -22.40
N CYS A 184 -19.50 21.09 -21.81
CA CYS A 184 -18.62 20.43 -20.86
C CYS A 184 -17.26 20.06 -21.49
N PRO A 185 -16.10 20.28 -20.83
CA PRO A 185 -15.89 20.73 -19.44
C PRO A 185 -15.87 22.26 -19.24
N GLY A 186 -16.36 23.03 -20.21
CA GLY A 186 -16.31 24.49 -20.25
C GLY A 186 -15.09 24.98 -21.03
N HIS A 187 -15.20 26.15 -21.68
CA HIS A 187 -14.13 26.67 -22.54
C HIS A 187 -12.81 26.90 -21.79
N SER A 188 -12.87 27.29 -20.51
CA SER A 188 -11.67 27.60 -19.73
C SER A 188 -10.86 26.35 -19.35
N VAL A 189 -11.53 25.21 -19.11
CA VAL A 189 -10.86 23.92 -18.87
C VAL A 189 -10.43 23.31 -20.20
N TYR A 190 -11.28 23.38 -21.23
CA TYR A 190 -10.97 22.80 -22.53
C TYR A 190 -9.75 23.43 -23.19
N ALA A 191 -9.53 24.73 -23.00
CA ALA A 191 -8.32 25.43 -23.46
C ALA A 191 -7.02 24.86 -22.83
N LYS A 192 -7.12 24.10 -21.73
CA LYS A 192 -5.99 23.54 -20.97
C LYS A 192 -5.75 22.06 -21.23
N MET A 193 -6.48 21.41 -22.16
CA MET A 193 -6.33 19.97 -22.39
C MET A 193 -4.90 19.57 -22.79
N GLY A 194 -4.19 20.40 -23.56
CA GLY A 194 -2.78 20.20 -23.86
C GLY A 194 -1.89 20.25 -22.62
N ASP A 195 -2.06 21.27 -21.78
CA ASP A 195 -1.32 21.45 -20.52
C ASP A 195 -1.56 20.28 -19.55
N ILE A 196 -2.80 19.79 -19.49
CA ILE A 196 -3.19 18.64 -18.67
C ILE A 196 -2.43 17.39 -19.13
N ARG A 197 -2.42 17.08 -20.43
CA ARG A 197 -1.67 15.94 -20.97
C ARG A 197 -0.18 16.05 -20.68
N ALA A 198 0.40 17.24 -20.89
CA ALA A 198 1.81 17.50 -20.59
C ALA A 198 2.13 17.36 -19.10
N ARG A 199 1.25 17.86 -18.22
CA ARG A 199 1.43 17.75 -16.77
C ARG A 199 1.29 16.32 -16.29
N VAL A 200 0.31 15.57 -16.77
CA VAL A 200 0.17 14.13 -16.48
C VAL A 200 1.40 13.36 -16.95
N LYS A 201 1.92 13.63 -18.16
CA LYS A 201 3.19 13.03 -18.62
C LYS A 201 4.36 13.38 -17.72
N THR A 202 4.45 14.64 -17.29
CA THR A 202 5.49 15.08 -16.35
C THR A 202 5.36 14.34 -15.03
N ILE A 203 4.15 14.20 -14.48
CA ILE A 203 3.89 13.43 -13.26
C ILE A 203 4.35 11.98 -13.48
N LEU A 204 3.90 11.32 -14.54
CA LEU A 204 4.29 9.93 -14.89
C LEU A 204 5.79 9.75 -15.15
N GLY A 205 6.46 10.76 -15.70
CA GLY A 205 7.92 10.79 -15.91
C GLY A 205 8.72 11.15 -14.66
N SER A 206 8.06 11.78 -13.68
CA SER A 206 8.61 12.08 -12.35
C SER A 206 8.30 10.99 -11.32
N THR A 207 7.35 10.08 -11.62
CA THR A 207 6.93 8.96 -10.77
C THR A 207 7.77 7.70 -10.99
N GLN A 208 9.06 7.82 -10.71
CA GLN A 208 9.70 6.79 -9.92
C GLN A 208 9.56 7.31 -8.48
N PHE A 209 8.39 7.10 -7.85
CA PHE A 209 8.26 7.49 -6.45
C PHE A 209 8.88 6.40 -5.60
N PRO A 210 9.92 6.68 -4.80
CA PRO A 210 10.18 5.86 -3.65
C PRO A 210 8.97 6.04 -2.72
N ARG A 211 8.24 4.96 -2.47
CA ARG A 211 7.07 4.96 -1.56
C ARG A 211 7.42 5.47 -0.16
N PHE A 212 8.71 5.47 0.18
CA PHE A 212 9.23 5.96 1.44
C PHE A 212 10.40 6.91 1.19
N ARG A 213 10.42 8.03 1.92
CA ARG A 213 11.39 9.12 1.76
C ARG A 213 12.84 8.67 1.95
N ASP A 214 13.05 7.64 2.76
CA ASP A 214 14.35 7.07 3.15
C ASP A 214 14.73 5.81 2.35
N VAL A 215 14.01 5.51 1.26
CA VAL A 215 14.30 4.38 0.38
C VAL A 215 14.57 4.90 -1.04
N PRO A 216 15.75 5.48 -1.34
CA PRO A 216 16.05 6.02 -2.66
C PRO A 216 16.16 4.90 -3.71
N ILE A 217 15.76 5.19 -4.96
CA ILE A 217 15.94 4.26 -6.09
C ILE A 217 17.42 3.86 -6.22
N GLY A 218 17.66 2.57 -6.42
CA GLY A 218 19.01 1.99 -6.51
C GLY A 218 19.61 1.57 -5.16
N MET A 219 18.94 1.86 -4.04
CA MET A 219 19.27 1.27 -2.74
C MET A 219 19.13 -0.26 -2.79
N GLN A 220 19.97 -0.96 -2.03
CA GLN A 220 19.87 -2.41 -1.86
C GLN A 220 18.48 -2.79 -1.34
N PHE A 221 17.84 -3.76 -2.00
CA PHE A 221 16.47 -4.22 -1.73
C PHE A 221 15.36 -3.16 -1.93
N GLU A 222 15.66 -2.03 -2.58
CA GLU A 222 14.62 -1.05 -2.96
C GLU A 222 13.49 -1.67 -3.79
N PRO A 223 13.75 -2.51 -4.81
CA PRO A 223 12.68 -3.13 -5.57
C PRO A 223 11.78 -4.03 -4.71
N ASP A 224 12.34 -4.70 -3.71
CA ASP A 224 11.62 -5.58 -2.79
C ASP A 224 10.75 -4.77 -1.80
N MET A 225 11.32 -3.69 -1.24
CA MET A 225 10.59 -2.77 -0.37
C MET A 225 9.44 -2.08 -1.11
N ARG A 226 9.70 -1.60 -2.34
CA ARG A 226 8.66 -1.03 -3.21
C ARG A 226 7.58 -2.06 -3.53
N TRP A 227 7.94 -3.32 -3.81
CA TRP A 227 6.98 -4.37 -4.11
C TRP A 227 6.06 -4.71 -2.92
N LEU A 228 6.62 -4.84 -1.71
CA LEU A 228 5.81 -5.03 -0.49
C LEU A 228 4.89 -3.85 -0.27
N ALA A 229 5.39 -2.66 -0.56
CA ALA A 229 4.64 -1.46 -0.43
C ALA A 229 3.47 -1.48 -1.41
N GLU A 230 3.69 -1.58 -2.73
CA GLU A 230 2.65 -1.63 -3.78
C GLU A 230 1.50 -2.60 -3.47
N ARG A 231 1.77 -3.69 -2.75
CA ARG A 231 0.79 -4.70 -2.30
C ARG A 231 0.15 -4.44 -0.95
N THR A 232 0.41 -3.27 -0.37
CA THR A 232 0.01 -2.84 0.97
C THR A 232 0.46 -3.76 2.11
N VAL A 233 1.47 -4.59 1.87
CA VAL A 233 2.04 -5.47 2.90
C VAL A 233 2.83 -4.66 3.92
N SER A 234 3.74 -3.80 3.43
CA SER A 234 4.40 -2.79 4.25
C SER A 234 3.81 -1.40 4.00
N THR A 235 3.46 -0.70 5.08
CA THR A 235 2.88 0.65 5.04
C THR A 235 3.85 1.73 5.51
N GLY A 236 5.02 1.37 6.04
CA GLY A 236 5.96 2.30 6.66
C GLY A 236 5.37 3.03 7.87
N TRP A 237 5.93 4.20 8.18
CA TRP A 237 5.49 5.07 9.26
C TRP A 237 4.72 6.28 8.73
N SER A 238 3.95 6.91 9.62
CA SER A 238 3.16 8.11 9.31
C SER A 238 4.02 9.32 8.89
N ASP A 239 5.32 9.30 9.17
CA ASP A 239 6.29 10.30 8.75
C ASP A 239 6.80 10.10 7.30
N GLY A 240 6.29 9.08 6.62
CA GLY A 240 6.66 8.74 5.24
C GLY A 240 7.95 7.93 5.11
N THR A 241 8.46 7.33 6.20
CA THR A 241 9.68 6.50 6.20
C THR A 241 9.39 4.99 6.19
N TYR A 242 10.31 4.19 5.67
CA TYR A 242 10.33 2.72 5.70
C TYR A 242 11.21 2.18 6.81
N ARG A 243 12.23 2.95 7.21
CA ARG A 243 13.27 2.60 8.18
C ARG A 243 14.00 1.29 7.80
N PRO A 244 14.64 1.25 6.62
CA PRO A 244 15.17 0.02 6.03
C PRO A 244 16.18 -0.68 6.94
N TRP A 245 17.00 0.09 7.65
CA TRP A 245 18.06 -0.44 8.51
C TRP A 245 17.65 -0.69 9.97
N GLU A 246 16.38 -0.49 10.31
CA GLU A 246 15.88 -0.89 11.63
C GLU A 246 15.53 -2.38 11.63
N PRO A 247 15.83 -3.11 12.71
CA PRO A 247 15.32 -4.46 12.92
C PRO A 247 13.79 -4.49 12.87
N ILE A 248 13.22 -5.48 12.19
CA ILE A 248 11.77 -5.67 12.21
C ILE A 248 11.34 -6.29 13.55
N ALA A 249 10.34 -5.68 14.18
CA ALA A 249 9.69 -6.21 15.38
C ALA A 249 8.73 -7.38 15.03
N ARG A 250 8.50 -8.27 15.99
CA ARG A 250 7.66 -9.46 15.82
C ARG A 250 6.20 -9.14 15.47
N ASP A 251 5.66 -8.04 15.99
CA ASP A 251 4.32 -7.57 15.65
C ASP A 251 4.20 -7.03 14.21
N ALA A 252 5.21 -6.29 13.75
CA ALA A 252 5.30 -5.82 12.38
C ALA A 252 5.45 -6.99 11.40
N MET A 253 6.22 -8.02 11.76
CA MET A 253 6.27 -9.29 11.02
C MET A 253 4.89 -9.93 10.93
N ALA A 254 4.17 -10.05 12.05
CA ALA A 254 2.82 -10.62 12.06
C ALA A 254 1.89 -9.91 11.07
N ALA A 255 1.91 -8.57 11.09
CA ALA A 255 1.14 -7.76 10.15
C ALA A 255 1.55 -7.97 8.68
N PHE A 256 2.85 -8.12 8.41
CA PHE A 256 3.37 -8.38 7.08
C PHE A 256 2.90 -9.72 6.54
N LEU A 257 3.04 -10.80 7.32
CA LEU A 257 2.62 -12.14 6.87
C LEU A 257 1.10 -12.23 6.69
N TYR A 258 0.32 -11.65 7.60
CA TYR A 258 -1.14 -11.61 7.47
C TYR A 258 -1.60 -10.89 6.19
N ARG A 259 -1.01 -9.72 5.89
CA ARG A 259 -1.33 -8.98 4.66
C ARG A 259 -0.85 -9.67 3.40
N LEU A 260 0.32 -10.32 3.46
CA LEU A 260 0.84 -11.13 2.37
C LEU A 260 -0.10 -12.29 2.05
N SER A 261 -0.72 -12.90 3.06
CA SER A 261 -1.77 -13.93 2.91
C SER A 261 -3.14 -13.39 2.48
N GLY A 262 -3.21 -12.16 1.97
CA GLY A 262 -4.44 -11.58 1.44
C GLY A 262 -5.38 -11.00 2.49
N SER A 263 -4.92 -10.83 3.74
CA SER A 263 -5.73 -10.30 4.86
C SER A 263 -7.05 -11.06 5.07
N PRO A 264 -7.01 -12.39 5.25
CA PRO A 264 -8.21 -13.22 5.30
C PRO A 264 -9.16 -12.77 6.42
N GLU A 265 -10.45 -12.64 6.09
CA GLU A 265 -11.46 -12.33 7.09
C GLU A 265 -11.49 -13.43 8.16
N TRP A 266 -11.13 -13.06 9.38
CA TRP A 266 -11.20 -13.96 10.53
C TRP A 266 -11.54 -13.19 11.80
N VAL A 267 -12.09 -13.90 12.77
CA VAL A 267 -12.51 -13.36 14.06
C VAL A 267 -11.53 -13.80 15.14
N PRO A 268 -10.74 -12.88 15.73
CA PRO A 268 -9.84 -13.20 16.84
C PRO A 268 -10.58 -13.82 18.03
N PRO A 269 -9.93 -14.70 18.80
CA PRO A 269 -10.49 -15.23 20.03
C PRO A 269 -10.73 -14.11 21.05
N GLU A 270 -11.73 -14.29 21.91
CA GLU A 270 -12.01 -13.36 23.02
C GLU A 270 -10.84 -13.32 24.01
N GLU A 271 -10.20 -14.47 24.23
CA GLU A 271 -8.98 -14.59 25.02
C GLU A 271 -7.77 -14.80 24.10
N SER A 272 -6.77 -13.94 24.25
CA SER A 272 -5.52 -14.08 23.51
C SER A 272 -4.75 -15.31 23.97
N PRO A 273 -4.13 -16.08 23.06
CA PRO A 273 -3.22 -17.17 23.42
C PRO A 273 -1.91 -16.68 24.05
N PHE A 274 -1.62 -15.38 24.00
CA PHE A 274 -0.42 -14.78 24.58
C PHE A 274 -0.78 -13.79 25.68
N SER A 275 -0.16 -13.95 26.84
CA SER A 275 -0.43 -13.16 28.05
C SER A 275 -0.08 -11.67 27.91
N ASP A 276 0.84 -11.33 26.99
CA ASP A 276 1.33 -9.98 26.70
C ASP A 276 0.70 -9.35 25.44
N VAL A 277 -0.29 -10.01 24.83
CA VAL A 277 -1.05 -9.49 23.68
C VAL A 277 -2.51 -9.42 24.07
N ARG A 278 -3.05 -8.20 24.24
CA ARG A 278 -4.42 -7.99 24.72
C ARG A 278 -5.33 -7.48 23.62
N PRO A 279 -6.64 -7.79 23.64
CA PRO A 279 -7.60 -7.19 22.73
C PRO A 279 -7.49 -5.65 22.72
N GLY A 280 -7.44 -5.06 21.54
CA GLY A 280 -7.27 -3.62 21.34
C GLY A 280 -5.81 -3.13 21.25
N MET A 281 -4.81 -3.98 21.50
CA MET A 281 -3.41 -3.66 21.18
C MET A 281 -3.18 -3.63 19.67
N ALA A 282 -2.20 -2.83 19.24
CA ALA A 282 -1.74 -2.84 17.86
C ALA A 282 -1.35 -4.27 17.44
N PHE A 283 -1.79 -4.65 16.24
CA PHE A 283 -1.54 -5.96 15.63
C PHE A 283 -2.06 -7.19 16.41
N HIS A 284 -2.93 -7.01 17.41
CA HIS A 284 -3.57 -8.14 18.12
C HIS A 284 -4.24 -9.11 17.14
N HIS A 285 -4.98 -8.59 16.15
CA HIS A 285 -5.70 -9.38 15.15
C HIS A 285 -4.76 -10.26 14.33
N GLU A 286 -3.66 -9.68 13.84
CA GLU A 286 -2.68 -10.37 13.02
C GLU A 286 -1.83 -11.36 13.84
N ILE A 287 -1.42 -11.00 15.05
CA ILE A 287 -0.66 -11.89 15.95
C ILE A 287 -1.48 -13.13 16.31
N THR A 288 -2.75 -12.95 16.64
CA THR A 288 -3.63 -14.08 17.00
C THR A 288 -3.97 -14.93 15.77
N TRP A 289 -4.03 -14.36 14.56
CA TRP A 289 -4.14 -15.13 13.32
C TRP A 289 -2.90 -16.01 13.09
N LEU A 290 -1.69 -15.49 13.32
CA LEU A 290 -0.45 -16.28 13.22
C LEU A 290 -0.48 -17.48 14.17
N ALA A 291 -0.99 -17.30 15.38
CA ALA A 291 -1.11 -18.37 16.35
C ALA A 291 -2.14 -19.42 15.90
N ALA A 292 -3.32 -18.98 15.49
CA ALA A 292 -4.42 -19.85 15.08
C ALA A 292 -4.11 -20.66 13.80
N THR A 293 -3.22 -20.15 12.95
CA THR A 293 -2.73 -20.85 11.75
C THR A 293 -1.46 -21.67 11.98
N GLY A 294 -0.91 -21.67 13.19
CA GLY A 294 0.31 -22.40 13.53
C GLY A 294 1.60 -21.80 12.96
N ILE A 295 1.55 -20.58 12.44
CA ILE A 295 2.73 -19.85 11.95
C ILE A 295 3.62 -19.43 13.12
N THR A 296 3.02 -19.14 14.28
CA THR A 296 3.76 -18.85 15.52
C THR A 296 3.24 -19.64 16.70
N THR A 297 4.14 -19.98 17.62
CA THR A 297 3.84 -20.65 18.90
C THR A 297 4.11 -19.75 20.11
N GLY A 298 4.68 -18.56 19.92
CA GLY A 298 5.14 -17.70 21.01
C GLY A 298 6.39 -18.25 21.71
N TYR A 299 6.57 -17.84 22.96
CA TYR A 299 7.61 -18.31 23.87
C TYR A 299 7.00 -19.25 24.92
N ASP A 300 7.85 -20.07 25.54
CA ASP A 300 7.45 -21.08 26.53
C ASP A 300 6.79 -20.49 27.78
N ASP A 301 7.06 -19.21 28.08
CA ASP A 301 6.43 -18.45 29.15
C ASP A 301 5.01 -17.95 28.80
N GLY A 302 4.48 -18.32 27.63
CA GLY A 302 3.16 -17.91 27.16
C GLY A 302 3.11 -16.47 26.64
N THR A 303 4.25 -15.87 26.28
CA THR A 303 4.33 -14.53 25.69
C THR A 303 4.57 -14.57 24.18
N PHE A 304 4.23 -13.50 23.47
CA PHE A 304 4.59 -13.28 22.07
C PHE A 304 5.78 -12.34 21.92
N ARG A 305 5.96 -11.39 22.83
CA ARG A 305 6.94 -10.30 22.83
C ARG A 305 6.85 -9.40 21.58
N PRO A 306 5.74 -8.66 21.37
CA PRO A 306 5.46 -7.87 20.17
C PRO A 306 6.61 -6.99 19.67
N GLY A 307 7.24 -6.24 20.58
CA GLY A 307 8.30 -5.29 20.26
C GLY A 307 9.70 -5.89 20.13
N ALA A 308 9.89 -7.19 20.38
CA ALA A 308 11.20 -7.82 20.24
C ALA A 308 11.58 -7.97 18.75
N PRO A 309 12.86 -7.83 18.40
CA PRO A 309 13.31 -8.03 17.02
C PRO A 309 13.17 -9.49 16.58
N VAL A 310 12.96 -9.69 15.28
CA VAL A 310 12.98 -11.04 14.67
C VAL A 310 14.39 -11.38 14.23
N ASN A 311 14.96 -12.46 14.78
CA ASN A 311 16.22 -13.03 14.31
C ASN A 311 16.03 -13.85 13.03
N ARG A 312 17.12 -14.07 12.29
CA ARG A 312 17.10 -14.75 10.99
C ARG A 312 16.62 -16.19 11.07
N ASP A 313 17.03 -16.91 12.11
CA ASP A 313 16.54 -18.26 12.41
C ASP A 313 15.01 -18.30 12.59
N ALA A 314 14.46 -17.39 13.39
CA ALA A 314 13.02 -17.28 13.62
C ALA A 314 12.27 -16.88 12.35
N MET A 315 12.82 -15.98 11.53
CA MET A 315 12.26 -15.66 10.21
C MET A 315 12.19 -16.91 9.31
N ALA A 316 13.21 -17.78 9.34
CA ALA A 316 13.17 -19.03 8.57
C ALA A 316 11.99 -19.91 9.00
N ALA A 317 11.78 -20.05 10.31
CA ALA A 317 10.64 -20.79 10.85
C ALA A 317 9.28 -20.16 10.45
N TYR A 318 9.17 -18.83 10.50
CA TYR A 318 7.96 -18.12 10.08
C TYR A 318 7.60 -18.40 8.62
N LEU A 319 8.55 -18.25 7.71
CA LEU A 319 8.31 -18.47 6.27
C LEU A 319 8.06 -19.95 5.97
N HIS A 320 8.80 -20.86 6.59
CA HIS A 320 8.59 -22.30 6.40
C HIS A 320 7.17 -22.72 6.79
N ARG A 321 6.68 -22.26 7.95
CA ARG A 321 5.32 -22.53 8.42
C ARG A 321 4.25 -21.84 7.57
N LEU A 322 4.48 -20.60 7.14
CA LEU A 322 3.59 -19.86 6.24
C LEU A 322 3.33 -20.64 4.94
N TYR A 323 4.35 -21.32 4.42
CA TYR A 323 4.26 -22.15 3.22
C TYR A 323 3.91 -23.62 3.50
N GLY A 324 3.31 -23.91 4.66
CA GLY A 324 2.75 -25.22 4.98
C GLY A 324 3.75 -26.24 5.51
N SER A 325 4.92 -25.80 5.98
CA SER A 325 5.97 -26.65 6.56
C SER A 325 6.40 -27.82 5.66
N PRO A 326 6.84 -27.56 4.41
CA PRO A 326 7.29 -28.60 3.51
C PRO A 326 8.49 -29.39 4.07
N ALA A 327 8.73 -30.60 3.55
CA ALA A 327 9.91 -31.37 3.93
C ALA A 327 11.20 -30.55 3.71
N ALA A 328 12.06 -30.52 4.71
CA ALA A 328 13.29 -29.74 4.72
C ALA A 328 14.53 -30.65 4.62
N PRO A 329 15.59 -30.21 3.93
CA PRO A 329 16.84 -30.96 3.83
C PRO A 329 17.60 -31.00 5.16
N ALA A 330 18.63 -31.84 5.22
CA ALA A 330 19.53 -31.90 6.37
C ALA A 330 20.31 -30.58 6.52
N PRO A 331 20.52 -30.08 7.75
CA PRO A 331 21.29 -28.85 7.96
C PRO A 331 22.79 -28.99 7.66
N GLY A 332 23.45 -27.87 7.31
CA GLY A 332 24.91 -27.73 7.39
C GLY A 332 25.72 -27.85 6.09
N GLU A 333 25.08 -28.02 4.93
CA GLU A 333 25.84 -28.07 3.66
C GLU A 333 26.11 -26.69 3.06
N ARG A 334 25.26 -25.70 3.34
CA ARG A 334 25.30 -24.39 2.65
C ARG A 334 26.00 -23.28 3.45
N PHE A 335 25.87 -23.28 4.78
CA PHE A 335 26.37 -22.21 5.63
C PHE A 335 27.29 -22.76 6.72
N VAL A 336 28.45 -22.14 6.89
CA VAL A 336 29.52 -22.62 7.79
C VAL A 336 29.21 -22.44 9.28
N ASP A 337 28.25 -21.58 9.60
CA ASP A 337 27.81 -21.24 10.96
C ASP A 337 26.40 -21.80 11.27
N VAL A 338 25.94 -22.79 10.50
CA VAL A 338 24.69 -23.51 10.73
C VAL A 338 24.99 -24.99 10.76
N ASP A 339 24.69 -25.63 11.88
CA ASP A 339 24.80 -27.08 12.06
C ASP A 339 23.49 -27.67 12.60
N ALA A 340 23.47 -28.97 12.85
CA ALA A 340 22.29 -29.68 13.34
C ALA A 340 21.82 -29.22 14.74
N THR A 341 22.63 -28.49 15.50
CA THR A 341 22.28 -27.95 16.83
C THR A 341 21.77 -26.51 16.77
N THR A 342 21.90 -25.85 15.62
CA THR A 342 21.41 -24.49 15.41
C THR A 342 19.87 -24.46 15.47
N ALA A 343 19.30 -23.45 16.12
CA ALA A 343 17.86 -23.26 16.13
C ALA A 343 17.33 -23.12 14.69
N PHE A 344 16.26 -23.85 14.37
CA PHE A 344 15.61 -23.84 13.05
C PHE A 344 16.55 -24.21 11.88
N ALA A 345 17.56 -25.04 12.12
CA ALA A 345 18.57 -25.37 11.11
C ALA A 345 17.99 -26.01 9.84
N SER A 346 16.93 -26.83 9.96
CA SER A 346 16.24 -27.43 8.82
C SER A 346 15.48 -26.39 8.00
N GLU A 347 14.80 -25.44 8.64
CA GLU A 347 14.09 -24.35 7.98
C GLU A 347 15.07 -23.40 7.28
N ILE A 348 16.23 -23.15 7.88
CA ILE A 348 17.33 -22.40 7.26
C ILE A 348 17.83 -23.14 6.01
N ALA A 349 18.03 -24.46 6.09
CA ALA A 349 18.47 -25.28 4.97
C ALA A 349 17.43 -25.28 3.82
N TRP A 350 16.14 -25.34 4.15
CA TRP A 350 15.04 -25.21 3.18
C TRP A 350 15.03 -23.84 2.49
N LEU A 351 15.24 -22.74 3.23
CA LEU A 351 15.37 -21.42 2.61
C LEU A 351 16.55 -21.34 1.64
N ALA A 352 17.65 -22.04 1.96
CA ALA A 352 18.86 -22.05 1.14
C ALA A 352 18.62 -22.83 -0.16
N GLU A 353 18.06 -24.03 -0.07
CA GLU A 353 17.74 -24.88 -1.21
C GLU A 353 16.72 -24.23 -2.16
N SER A 354 15.76 -23.49 -1.60
CA SER A 354 14.74 -22.78 -2.37
C SER A 354 15.19 -21.46 -2.99
N GLY A 355 16.41 -21.00 -2.66
CA GLY A 355 16.96 -19.73 -3.15
C GLY A 355 16.38 -18.48 -2.48
N VAL A 356 15.61 -18.64 -1.40
CA VAL A 356 15.05 -17.51 -0.64
C VAL A 356 16.14 -16.82 0.18
N THR A 357 17.11 -17.58 0.71
CA THR A 357 18.33 -17.04 1.32
C THR A 357 19.57 -17.36 0.49
N THR A 358 20.50 -16.42 0.42
CA THR A 358 21.84 -16.63 -0.16
C THR A 358 22.96 -16.62 0.89
N GLY A 359 22.65 -16.22 2.13
CA GLY A 359 23.65 -15.92 3.16
C GLY A 359 24.56 -14.74 2.80
N TRP A 360 25.69 -14.65 3.49
CA TRP A 360 26.75 -13.69 3.20
C TRP A 360 27.83 -14.30 2.30
N ALA A 361 28.63 -13.42 1.68
CA ALA A 361 29.73 -13.82 0.80
C ALA A 361 30.82 -14.65 1.52
N ASP A 362 30.91 -14.55 2.84
CA ASP A 362 31.81 -15.34 3.70
C ASP A 362 31.29 -16.77 3.97
N GLY A 363 30.13 -17.13 3.41
CA GLY A 363 29.51 -18.44 3.60
C GLY A 363 28.70 -18.56 4.89
N THR A 364 28.42 -17.47 5.61
CA THR A 364 27.63 -17.48 6.85
C THR A 364 26.14 -17.18 6.62
N TYR A 365 25.28 -17.64 7.55
CA TYR A 365 23.85 -17.32 7.64
C TYR A 365 23.51 -16.40 8.81
N ARG A 366 24.32 -16.36 9.87
CA ARG A 366 24.17 -15.48 11.04
C ARG A 366 22.81 -15.64 11.74
N PRO A 367 22.44 -16.84 12.22
CA PRO A 367 21.09 -17.19 12.66
C PRO A 367 20.52 -16.26 13.75
N VAL A 368 21.35 -15.90 14.74
CA VAL A 368 20.95 -15.05 15.89
C VAL A 368 21.05 -13.55 15.61
N THR A 369 21.24 -13.14 14.36
CA THR A 369 21.25 -11.73 13.97
C THR A 369 19.83 -11.27 13.65
N ALA A 370 19.45 -10.10 14.17
CA ALA A 370 18.16 -9.49 13.86
C ALA A 370 18.04 -9.15 12.36
N VAL A 371 16.85 -9.36 11.79
CA VAL A 371 16.57 -9.02 10.40
C VAL A 371 16.14 -7.57 10.29
N ASN A 372 16.88 -6.78 9.53
CA ASN A 372 16.46 -5.45 9.15
C ASN A 372 15.27 -5.50 8.18
N ARG A 373 14.45 -4.45 8.20
CA ARG A 373 13.21 -4.38 7.40
C ARG A 373 13.43 -4.49 5.91
N ASP A 374 14.54 -3.96 5.38
CA ASP A 374 14.92 -4.09 3.98
C ASP A 374 15.17 -5.55 3.56
N ALA A 375 15.96 -6.27 4.36
CA ALA A 375 16.26 -7.68 4.15
C ALA A 375 14.99 -8.53 4.29
N MET A 376 14.10 -8.18 5.23
CA MET A 376 12.79 -8.84 5.35
C MET A 376 11.98 -8.74 4.06
N ALA A 377 12.00 -7.57 3.40
CA ALA A 377 11.33 -7.40 2.11
C ALA A 377 11.87 -8.37 1.05
N ALA A 378 13.19 -8.49 0.95
CA ALA A 378 13.83 -9.40 0.01
C ALA A 378 13.48 -10.87 0.29
N PHE A 379 13.44 -11.27 1.57
CA PHE A 379 13.02 -12.63 1.95
C PHE A 379 11.59 -12.93 1.52
N MET A 380 10.65 -12.04 1.84
CA MET A 380 9.25 -12.21 1.48
C MET A 380 9.05 -12.23 -0.04
N ARG A 381 9.69 -11.30 -0.76
CA ARG A 381 9.60 -11.25 -2.23
C ARG A 381 10.09 -12.53 -2.87
N ARG A 382 11.28 -13.02 -2.48
CA ARG A 382 11.85 -14.25 -3.03
C ARG A 382 11.01 -15.47 -2.70
N ALA A 383 10.43 -15.53 -1.49
CA ALA A 383 9.53 -16.61 -1.13
C ALA A 383 8.30 -16.64 -2.06
N VAL A 384 7.70 -15.47 -2.33
CA VAL A 384 6.56 -15.36 -3.27
C VAL A 384 6.97 -15.68 -4.71
N ASP A 385 8.10 -15.16 -5.18
CA ASP A 385 8.58 -15.47 -6.53
C ASP A 385 8.85 -16.99 -6.70
N ARG A 386 9.24 -17.69 -5.61
CA ARG A 386 9.56 -19.12 -5.63
C ARG A 386 8.36 -20.04 -5.45
N PHE A 387 7.40 -19.66 -4.61
CA PHE A 387 6.31 -20.54 -4.15
C PHE A 387 4.91 -20.01 -4.49
N GLY A 388 4.80 -18.80 -5.03
CA GLY A 388 3.55 -18.07 -5.21
C GLY A 388 3.11 -17.32 -3.96
N GLU A 389 2.03 -16.56 -4.09
CA GLU A 389 1.39 -15.89 -2.95
C GLU A 389 0.87 -16.95 -1.97
N PRO A 390 1.11 -16.79 -0.65
CA PRO A 390 0.64 -17.75 0.34
C PRO A 390 -0.90 -17.78 0.35
N ALA A 391 -1.48 -18.99 0.43
CA ALA A 391 -2.93 -19.15 0.42
C ALA A 391 -3.57 -18.44 1.63
N PRO A 392 -4.73 -17.78 1.46
CA PRO A 392 -5.48 -17.24 2.59
C PRO A 392 -6.02 -18.41 3.44
N VAL A 393 -5.48 -18.57 4.65
CA VAL A 393 -5.96 -19.56 5.61
C VAL A 393 -6.90 -18.86 6.59
N ILE A 394 -8.14 -19.32 6.65
CA ILE A 394 -9.12 -18.90 7.66
C ILE A 394 -9.13 -20.00 8.74
N PRO A 395 -8.50 -19.76 9.91
CA PRO A 395 -8.52 -20.73 10.99
C PRO A 395 -9.93 -20.89 11.58
N ALA A 396 -10.24 -22.07 12.11
CA ALA A 396 -11.49 -22.29 12.79
C ALA A 396 -11.54 -21.48 14.11
N PRO A 397 -12.72 -20.99 14.55
CA PRO A 397 -12.83 -20.26 15.81
C PRO A 397 -12.32 -21.11 16.98
N GLY A 398 -11.36 -20.58 17.74
CA GLY A 398 -10.87 -21.20 18.98
C GLY A 398 -9.79 -22.28 18.83
N THR A 399 -9.26 -22.56 17.64
CA THR A 399 -8.12 -23.47 17.49
C THR A 399 -6.81 -22.74 17.70
N VAL A 400 -6.18 -22.93 18.86
CA VAL A 400 -4.79 -22.53 19.11
C VAL A 400 -3.98 -23.81 19.34
N PRO A 401 -2.99 -24.14 18.50
CA PRO A 401 -2.09 -25.26 18.76
C PRO A 401 -1.25 -24.98 20.01
N ALA A 402 -0.97 -26.02 20.80
CA ALA A 402 -0.10 -25.92 21.97
C ALA A 402 1.30 -25.42 21.55
N PRO A 403 1.99 -24.61 22.39
CA PRO A 403 3.31 -24.11 22.05
C PRO A 403 4.29 -25.28 21.86
N THR A 404 4.94 -25.35 20.69
CA THR A 404 6.14 -26.17 20.50
C THR A 404 7.33 -25.37 21.05
N PRO A 405 8.19 -25.98 21.89
CA PRO A 405 9.28 -25.25 22.53
C PRO A 405 10.23 -24.64 21.50
N THR A 406 10.49 -23.35 21.65
CA THR A 406 11.58 -22.68 20.91
C THR A 406 12.84 -22.78 21.75
N PRO A 407 13.97 -23.27 21.23
CA PRO A 407 15.21 -23.32 22.01
C PRO A 407 15.59 -21.90 22.46
N GLU A 408 15.94 -21.79 23.74
CA GLU A 408 16.40 -20.55 24.37
C GLU A 408 17.58 -19.99 23.57
N PRO A 409 17.63 -18.67 23.29
CA PRO A 409 18.81 -18.09 22.66
C PRO A 409 20.01 -18.37 23.56
N THR A 410 21.02 -19.08 23.03
CA THR A 410 22.30 -19.23 23.74
C THR A 410 22.78 -17.84 24.14
N PRO A 411 23.10 -17.60 25.42
CA PRO A 411 23.51 -16.27 25.88
C PRO A 411 24.69 -15.79 25.04
N THR A 412 24.61 -14.53 24.61
CA THR A 412 25.71 -13.86 23.92
C THR A 412 26.97 -13.97 24.79
N PRO A 413 28.12 -14.45 24.27
CA PRO A 413 29.35 -14.44 25.04
C PRO A 413 29.64 -12.99 25.47
N GLU A 414 29.93 -12.82 26.75
CA GLU A 414 30.30 -11.53 27.34
C GLU A 414 31.46 -10.92 26.53
N PRO A 415 31.42 -9.62 26.18
CA PRO A 415 32.50 -9.02 25.41
C PRO A 415 33.81 -9.18 26.18
N THR A 416 34.81 -9.81 25.56
CA THR A 416 36.17 -9.86 26.11
C THR A 416 36.61 -8.43 26.40
N PRO A 417 37.04 -8.09 27.64
CA PRO A 417 37.46 -6.74 27.96
C PRO A 417 38.57 -6.30 27.01
N THR A 418 38.40 -5.12 26.42
CA THR A 418 39.44 -4.49 25.61
C THR A 418 40.70 -4.33 26.48
N PRO A 419 41.88 -4.82 26.05
CA PRO A 419 43.11 -4.61 26.81
C PRO A 419 43.33 -3.11 27.00
N THR A 420 43.52 -2.70 28.25
CA THR A 420 43.89 -1.34 28.61
C THR A 420 45.20 -0.96 27.89
N PRO A 421 45.29 0.20 27.24
CA PRO A 421 46.55 0.65 26.67
C PRO A 421 47.61 0.76 27.77
N GLU A 422 48.76 0.14 27.54
CA GLU A 422 49.93 0.22 28.41
C GLU A 422 50.38 1.69 28.53
N PRO A 423 50.69 2.19 29.74
CA PRO A 423 51.09 3.57 29.93
C PRO A 423 52.41 3.84 29.20
N GLU A 424 52.45 4.96 28.49
CA GLU A 424 53.62 5.47 27.77
C GLU A 424 54.82 5.61 28.74
N PRO A 425 56.02 5.12 28.39
CA PRO A 425 57.17 5.17 29.29
C PRO A 425 57.55 6.61 29.62
N THR A 426 57.67 6.90 30.91
CA THR A 426 58.09 8.20 31.43
C THR A 426 59.54 8.49 30.97
N PRO A 427 59.84 9.68 30.41
CA PRO A 427 61.20 10.02 30.03
C PRO A 427 62.09 10.15 31.28
N GLU A 428 63.21 9.45 31.25
CA GLU A 428 64.22 9.41 32.30
C GLU A 428 64.91 10.80 32.43
N PRO A 429 65.11 11.33 33.65
CA PRO A 429 65.77 12.62 33.82
C PRO A 429 67.26 12.52 33.54
N THR A 430 67.74 13.37 32.64
CA THR A 430 69.16 13.57 32.34
C THR A 430 69.93 13.94 33.63
N PRO A 431 71.00 13.22 34.00
CA PRO A 431 71.87 13.66 35.09
C PRO A 431 72.68 14.86 34.62
N GLY A 432 72.59 15.98 35.35
CA GLY A 432 73.51 17.10 35.21
C GLY A 432 74.89 16.74 35.74
N GLY A 433 75.92 17.02 34.95
CA GLY A 433 77.33 16.88 35.27
C GLY A 433 78.19 17.13 34.04
#